data_AF-A0A2D4Q8M6-F1
#
_entry.id   AF-A0A2D4Q8M6-F1
#
_cell.length_a   1.000
_cell.length_b   1.000
_cell.length_c   1.000
_cell.angle_alpha   90.00
_cell.angle_beta   90.00
_cell.angle_gamma   90.00
#
_symmetry.space_group_name_H-M   'P 1'
#
loop_
_entity.id
_entity.type
_entity.pdbx_description
1 polymer ?
#
loop_
_entity_poly.entity_id
_entity_poly.type
_entity_poly.pdbx_seq_one_letter_code
_entity_poly.pdbx_strand_id
1 'polypeptide(L)'
;TGIFIHRVTPGSIADEMSLSPGQQVVLVDYGVIEPGFKAVLEDATLEEALWVLEKVNGFCCLSVKHNMEGYKKLLTDLNSKLVTSGDSFYIRSNLCLEKQDSGELSVGCHNILHVTDTVYQGQTQWSACQVNPYTMKDM
;
A
#
# COMPACT_ATOMS: atom_id res chain seq x y z
N THR A 1 1.52 -3.07 7.67
CA THR A 1 1.13 -4.49 7.53
C THR A 1 1.98 -5.24 6.52
N GLY A 2 2.50 -4.55 5.50
CA GLY A 2 3.36 -5.13 4.46
C GLY A 2 2.57 -5.47 3.20
N ILE A 3 3.29 -5.69 2.09
CA ILE A 3 2.70 -5.95 0.77
C ILE A 3 2.52 -7.45 0.57
N PHE A 4 1.27 -7.90 0.43
CA PHE A 4 0.95 -9.31 0.25
C PHE A 4 0.47 -9.63 -1.16
N ILE A 5 0.86 -10.79 -1.66
CA ILE A 5 0.24 -11.38 -2.85
C ILE A 5 -1.17 -11.81 -2.46
N HIS A 6 -2.18 -11.22 -3.07
CA HIS A 6 -3.57 -11.59 -2.87
C HIS A 6 -4.07 -12.58 -3.92
N ARG A 7 -3.62 -12.41 -5.16
CA ARG A 7 -4.01 -13.21 -6.32
C ARG A 7 -2.82 -13.40 -7.25
N VAL A 8 -2.75 -14.59 -7.85
CA VAL A 8 -1.82 -14.91 -8.94
C VAL A 8 -2.66 -15.40 -10.12
N THR A 9 -2.30 -14.99 -11.34
CA THR A 9 -2.97 -15.42 -12.56
C THR A 9 -2.52 -16.83 -12.92
N PRO A 10 -3.42 -17.83 -13.02
CA PRO A 10 -3.03 -19.20 -13.37
C PRO A 10 -2.32 -19.27 -14.72
N GLY A 11 -1.23 -20.03 -14.79
CA GLY A 11 -0.41 -20.17 -16.00
C GLY A 11 0.45 -18.95 -16.35
N SER A 12 0.56 -17.96 -15.45
CA SER A 12 1.53 -16.88 -15.60
C SER A 12 2.91 -17.29 -15.11
N ILE A 13 3.95 -16.54 -15.49
CA ILE A 13 5.32 -16.76 -14.98
C ILE A 13 5.35 -16.69 -13.45
N ALA A 14 4.51 -15.85 -12.84
CA ALA A 14 4.38 -15.78 -11.38
C ALA A 14 3.89 -17.11 -10.77
N ASP A 15 2.91 -17.76 -11.41
CA ASP A 15 2.37 -19.06 -11.01
C ASP A 15 3.43 -20.17 -11.16
N GLU A 16 4.15 -20.18 -12.30
CA GLU A 16 5.24 -21.12 -12.57
C GLU A 16 6.39 -20.97 -11.56
N MET A 17 6.67 -19.76 -11.10
CA MET A 17 7.67 -19.46 -10.07
C MET A 17 7.16 -19.70 -8.64
N SER A 18 6.01 -20.37 -8.48
CA SER A 18 5.43 -20.73 -7.18
C SER A 18 5.07 -19.51 -6.30
N LEU A 19 4.77 -18.37 -6.92
CA LEU A 19 4.15 -17.26 -6.20
C LEU A 19 2.70 -17.62 -5.87
N SER A 20 2.27 -17.32 -4.66
CA SER A 20 0.96 -17.71 -4.17
C SER A 20 0.40 -16.73 -3.14
N PRO A 21 -0.94 -16.69 -2.98
CA PRO A 21 -1.56 -15.83 -1.98
C PRO A 21 -1.02 -16.05 -0.57
N GLY A 22 -0.77 -14.95 0.15
CA GLY A 22 -0.27 -14.94 1.53
C GLY A 22 1.26 -14.97 1.68
N GLN A 23 1.99 -14.97 0.57
CA GLN A 23 3.38 -14.53 0.57
C GLN A 23 3.43 -12.99 0.65
N GLN A 24 4.34 -12.47 1.46
CA GLN A 24 4.65 -11.04 1.54
C GLN A 24 5.84 -10.73 0.64
N VAL A 25 5.71 -9.72 -0.22
CA VAL A 25 6.80 -9.22 -1.05
C VAL A 25 7.67 -8.29 -0.21
N VAL A 26 8.95 -8.63 -0.09
CA VAL A 26 9.93 -7.92 0.74
C VAL A 26 10.80 -7.01 -0.11
N LEU A 27 11.18 -7.46 -1.31
CA LEU A 27 12.05 -6.71 -2.20
C LEU A 27 11.74 -7.03 -3.65
N VAL A 28 11.80 -6.00 -4.50
CA VAL A 28 11.74 -6.11 -5.96
C VAL A 28 13.10 -5.68 -6.50
N ASP A 29 13.78 -6.58 -7.20
CA ASP A 29 15.03 -6.33 -7.89
C ASP A 29 14.76 -6.37 -9.41
N TYR A 30 14.60 -5.20 -10.02
CA TYR A 30 14.29 -5.07 -11.46
C TYR A 30 15.48 -4.48 -12.24
N GLY A 31 16.66 -4.44 -11.61
CA GLY A 31 17.92 -3.94 -12.17
C GLY A 31 18.85 -5.04 -12.68
N VAL A 32 18.35 -6.00 -13.48
CA VAL A 32 19.22 -7.07 -14.00
C VAL A 32 20.14 -6.61 -15.13
N ILE A 33 19.86 -5.42 -15.71
CA ILE A 33 20.68 -4.80 -16.75
C ILE A 33 21.55 -3.66 -16.18
N GLU A 34 21.15 -3.01 -15.08
CA GLU A 34 21.92 -1.96 -14.40
C GLU A 34 21.92 -2.14 -12.87
N PRO A 35 23.09 -2.31 -12.23
CA PRO A 35 23.19 -2.45 -10.79
C PRO A 35 22.77 -1.15 -10.09
N GLY A 36 21.65 -1.17 -9.36
CA GLY A 36 21.23 -0.03 -8.54
C GLY A 36 19.73 0.05 -8.22
N PHE A 37 18.86 -0.62 -8.99
CA PHE A 37 17.41 -0.50 -8.83
C PHE A 37 16.80 -1.66 -8.03
N LYS A 38 16.96 -1.59 -6.70
CA LYS A 38 16.28 -2.45 -5.73
C LYS A 38 15.30 -1.62 -4.92
N ALA A 39 14.06 -2.11 -4.80
CA ALA A 39 13.04 -1.50 -3.97
C ALA A 39 12.71 -2.42 -2.79
N VAL A 40 12.88 -1.93 -1.57
CA VAL A 40 12.46 -2.61 -0.34
C VAL A 40 11.00 -2.25 -0.07
N LEU A 41 10.14 -3.26 0.11
CA LEU A 41 8.70 -3.11 0.25
C LEU A 41 8.15 -3.46 1.64
N GLU A 42 9.01 -3.70 2.63
CA GLU A 42 8.55 -4.08 3.98
C GLU A 42 7.73 -2.98 4.67
N ASP A 43 8.13 -1.72 4.47
CA ASP A 43 7.49 -0.52 5.02
C ASP A 43 6.93 0.40 3.92
N ALA A 44 6.80 -0.11 2.69
CA ALA A 44 6.22 0.64 1.60
C ALA A 44 4.70 0.70 1.73
N THR A 45 4.13 1.82 1.27
CA THR A 45 2.69 1.94 1.04
C THR A 45 2.24 1.07 -0.14
N LEU A 46 0.94 0.77 -0.23
CA LEU A 46 0.39 0.02 -1.36
C LEU A 46 0.63 0.75 -2.69
N GLU A 47 0.47 2.07 -2.73
CA GLU A 47 0.73 2.89 -3.91
C GLU A 47 2.19 2.78 -4.39
N GLU A 48 3.17 2.92 -3.48
CA GLU A 48 4.60 2.78 -3.82
C GLU A 48 4.91 1.39 -4.37
N ALA A 49 4.34 0.35 -3.76
CA ALA A 49 4.54 -1.03 -4.21
C ALA A 49 3.98 -1.28 -5.61
N LEU A 50 2.77 -0.79 -5.90
CA LEU A 50 2.18 -0.86 -7.23
C LEU A 50 3.04 -0.11 -8.24
N TRP A 51 3.46 1.11 -7.91
CA TRP A 51 4.30 1.94 -8.77
C TRP A 51 5.63 1.23 -9.10
N VAL A 52 6.29 0.62 -8.12
CA VAL A 52 7.52 -0.17 -8.33
C VAL A 52 7.27 -1.33 -9.28
N LEU A 53 6.19 -2.09 -9.08
CA LEU A 53 5.85 -3.25 -9.91
C LEU A 53 5.49 -2.85 -11.34
N GLU A 54 4.83 -1.70 -11.54
CA GLU A 54 4.52 -1.15 -12.86
C GLU A 54 5.77 -0.70 -13.64
N LYS A 55 6.84 -0.30 -12.94
CA LYS A 55 8.11 0.07 -13.58
C LYS A 55 8.93 -1.12 -14.07
N VAL A 56 8.60 -2.33 -13.64
CA VAL A 56 9.32 -3.53 -14.08
C VAL A 56 9.08 -3.75 -15.57
N ASN A 57 10.14 -3.60 -16.36
CA ASN A 57 10.13 -3.91 -17.78
C ASN A 57 11.08 -5.07 -18.05
N GLY A 58 10.52 -6.27 -18.25
CA GLY A 58 11.28 -7.50 -18.47
C GLY A 58 11.49 -8.30 -17.18
N PHE A 59 12.72 -8.75 -16.95
CA PHE A 59 13.03 -9.67 -15.86
C PHE A 59 13.18 -8.94 -14.51
N CYS A 60 12.63 -9.53 -13.44
CA CYS A 60 12.88 -9.11 -12.07
C CYS A 60 13.03 -10.31 -11.13
N CYS A 61 13.70 -10.09 -10.00
CA CYS A 61 13.73 -11.02 -8.88
C CYS A 61 12.88 -10.47 -7.75
N LEU A 62 11.93 -11.27 -7.26
CA LEU A 62 11.16 -10.96 -6.07
C LEU A 62 11.73 -11.73 -4.87
N SER A 63 12.04 -11.03 -3.79
CA SER A 63 12.25 -11.67 -2.50
C SER A 63 10.93 -11.72 -1.76
N VAL A 64 10.45 -12.92 -1.46
CA VAL A 64 9.18 -13.13 -0.77
C VAL A 64 9.37 -13.90 0.52
N LYS A 65 8.54 -13.63 1.51
CA LYS A 65 8.45 -14.40 2.76
C LYS A 65 7.07 -14.97 2.94
N HIS A 66 6.97 -16.21 3.42
CA HIS A 66 5.69 -16.81 3.73
C HIS A 66 5.18 -16.25 5.07
N ASN A 67 4.02 -15.57 5.05
CA ASN A 67 3.43 -14.97 6.24
C ASN A 67 1.90 -15.05 6.19
N MET A 68 1.38 -16.28 6.31
CA MET A 68 -0.06 -16.55 6.26
C MET A 68 -0.83 -15.95 7.43
N GLU A 69 -0.20 -15.80 8.60
CA GLU A 69 -0.83 -15.21 9.77
C GLU A 69 -1.14 -13.73 9.54
N GLY A 70 -0.13 -12.94 9.13
CA GLY A 70 -0.31 -11.53 8.79
C GLY A 70 -1.30 -11.33 7.66
N TYR A 71 -1.22 -12.15 6.61
CA TYR A 71 -2.16 -12.12 5.49
C TYR A 71 -3.60 -12.39 5.92
N LYS A 72 -3.85 -13.45 6.71
CA LYS A 72 -5.20 -13.78 7.19
C LYS A 72 -5.77 -12.71 8.11
N LYS A 73 -4.94 -12.11 8.96
CA LYS A 73 -5.34 -10.98 9.79
C LYS A 73 -5.80 -9.81 8.92
N LEU A 74 -4.96 -9.37 7.98
CA LEU A 74 -5.30 -8.28 7.06
C LEU A 74 -6.58 -8.58 6.26
N LEU A 75 -6.72 -9.79 5.71
CA LEU A 75 -7.95 -10.19 5.03
C LEU A 75 -9.20 -10.14 5.93
N THR A 76 -9.06 -10.52 7.20
CA THR A 76 -10.17 -10.47 8.15
C THR A 76 -10.57 -9.02 8.43
N ASP A 77 -9.60 -8.14 8.63
CA ASP A 77 -9.83 -6.71 8.86
C ASP A 77 -10.47 -6.04 7.64
N LEU A 78 -10.03 -6.39 6.42
CA LEU A 78 -10.62 -5.93 5.16
C LEU A 78 -12.06 -6.45 4.96
N ASN A 79 -12.30 -7.75 5.16
CA ASN A 79 -13.62 -8.36 4.98
C ASN A 79 -14.64 -7.85 6.01
N SER A 80 -14.20 -7.56 7.24
CA SER A 80 -15.03 -6.96 8.29
C SER A 80 -15.23 -5.45 8.12
N LYS A 81 -14.59 -4.84 7.11
CA LYS A 81 -14.58 -3.39 6.85
C LYS A 81 -14.04 -2.59 8.03
N LEU A 82 -13.16 -3.19 8.84
CA LEU A 82 -12.44 -2.50 9.90
C LEU A 82 -11.40 -1.55 9.31
N VAL A 83 -10.79 -1.95 8.20
CA VAL A 83 -9.84 -1.17 7.41
C VAL A 83 -10.18 -1.28 5.93
N THR A 84 -9.71 -0.34 5.11
CA THR A 84 -9.83 -0.40 3.64
C THR A 84 -8.53 -0.81 2.96
N SER A 85 -7.39 -0.58 3.61
CA SER A 85 -6.05 -1.03 3.20
C SER A 85 -5.22 -1.44 4.43
N GLY A 86 -4.02 -1.97 4.18
CA GLY A 86 -3.01 -2.20 5.20
C GLY A 86 -2.11 -0.97 5.49
N ASP A 87 -2.33 0.14 4.77
CA ASP A 87 -1.64 1.42 4.98
C ASP A 87 -2.08 2.07 6.29
N SER A 88 -1.14 2.67 7.02
CA SER A 88 -1.43 3.47 8.21
C SER A 88 -0.23 4.33 8.54
N PHE A 89 -0.34 5.64 8.28
CA PHE A 89 0.72 6.60 8.59
C PHE A 89 0.15 8.02 8.73
N TYR A 90 0.94 8.92 9.31
CA TYR A 90 0.54 10.31 9.52
C TYR A 90 1.31 11.25 8.60
N ILE A 91 0.60 12.23 8.04
CA ILE A 91 1.19 13.34 7.29
C ILE A 91 0.78 14.67 7.91
N ARG A 92 1.60 15.70 7.69
CA ARG A 92 1.24 17.08 7.97
C ARG A 92 1.04 17.82 6.65
N SER A 93 -0.15 18.36 6.44
CA SER A 93 -0.39 19.22 5.27
C SER A 93 0.41 20.53 5.40
N ASN A 94 1.05 20.95 4.31
CA ASN A 94 1.66 22.28 4.20
C ASN A 94 0.82 23.22 3.31
N LEU A 95 -0.38 22.79 2.91
CA LEU A 95 -1.28 23.50 1.99
C LEU A 95 -2.71 23.52 2.54
N CYS A 96 -3.52 24.45 2.06
CA CYS A 96 -4.96 24.44 2.26
C CYS A 96 -5.63 23.85 1.00
N LEU A 97 -6.45 22.82 1.17
CA LEU A 97 -7.21 22.16 0.12
C LEU A 97 -8.69 22.24 0.48
N GLU A 98 -9.48 22.85 -0.41
CA GLU A 98 -10.94 22.84 -0.31
C GLU A 98 -11.49 21.57 -0.94
N LYS A 99 -12.59 21.06 -0.38
CA LYS A 99 -13.33 19.96 -0.98
C LYS A 99 -13.89 20.40 -2.34
N GLN A 100 -13.71 19.57 -3.36
CA GLN A 100 -14.28 19.75 -4.68
C GLN A 100 -15.56 18.92 -4.84
N ASP A 101 -15.58 17.72 -4.26
CA ASP A 101 -16.70 16.77 -4.38
C ASP A 101 -17.20 16.22 -3.04
N SER A 102 -18.36 15.55 -3.07
CA SER A 102 -18.90 14.85 -1.90
C SER A 102 -18.03 13.66 -1.53
N GLY A 103 -17.57 13.61 -0.27
CA GLY A 103 -16.69 12.55 0.23
C GLY A 103 -15.22 12.96 0.31
N GLU A 104 -14.85 14.11 -0.23
CA GLU A 104 -13.51 14.68 -0.06
C GLU A 104 -13.35 15.39 1.29
N LEU A 105 -12.14 15.31 1.84
CA LEU A 105 -11.75 15.98 3.06
C LEU A 105 -11.20 17.37 2.73
N SER A 106 -11.77 18.42 3.32
CA SER A 106 -11.11 19.73 3.31
C SER A 106 -9.95 19.72 4.31
N VAL A 107 -8.79 20.16 3.86
CA VAL A 107 -7.54 20.09 4.62
C VAL A 107 -7.00 21.50 4.83
N GLY A 108 -6.79 21.90 6.07
CA GLY A 108 -6.08 23.14 6.40
C GLY A 108 -4.55 22.93 6.44
N CYS A 109 -3.80 24.01 6.23
CA CYS A 109 -2.36 24.00 6.46
C CYS A 109 -2.06 23.64 7.93
N HIS A 110 -1.03 22.82 8.15
CA HIS A 110 -0.64 22.22 9.42
C HIS A 110 -1.60 21.18 10.01
N ASN A 111 -2.69 20.82 9.30
CA ASN A 111 -3.50 19.69 9.74
C ASN A 111 -2.68 18.40 9.67
N ILE A 112 -2.83 17.58 10.71
CA ILE A 112 -2.30 16.22 10.75
C ILE A 112 -3.41 15.31 10.22
N LEU A 113 -3.06 14.48 9.24
CA LEU A 113 -3.96 13.50 8.64
C LEU A 113 -3.43 12.11 8.93
N HIS A 114 -4.32 11.20 9.31
CA HIS A 114 -4.06 9.77 9.34
C HIS A 114 -4.49 9.18 8.01
N VAL A 115 -3.52 8.75 7.20
CA VAL A 115 -3.76 8.07 5.92
C VAL A 115 -3.89 6.58 6.20
N THR A 116 -4.98 5.99 5.72
CA THR A 116 -5.35 4.59 5.95
C THR A 116 -5.45 3.76 4.67
N ASP A 117 -5.38 4.43 3.52
CA ASP A 117 -5.43 3.80 2.20
C ASP A 117 -4.80 4.72 1.18
N THR A 118 -3.78 4.25 0.46
CA THR A 118 -3.13 5.01 -0.61
C THR A 118 -3.69 4.70 -2.00
N VAL A 119 -4.58 3.71 -2.10
CA VAL A 119 -5.17 3.26 -3.38
C VAL A 119 -6.68 3.08 -3.20
N TYR A 120 -7.33 4.07 -2.60
CA TYR A 120 -8.73 4.00 -2.21
C TYR A 120 -9.63 3.74 -3.43
N GLN A 121 -10.50 2.74 -3.32
CA GLN A 121 -11.37 2.26 -4.41
C GLN A 121 -10.62 1.85 -5.69
N GLY A 122 -9.35 1.46 -5.58
CA GLY A 122 -8.53 1.05 -6.72
C GLY A 122 -8.05 2.21 -7.60
N GLN A 123 -8.15 3.44 -7.11
CA GLN A 123 -7.70 4.65 -7.79
C GLN A 123 -6.50 5.25 -7.06
N THR A 124 -5.77 6.15 -7.71
CA THR A 124 -4.69 6.96 -7.09
C THR A 124 -5.31 8.07 -6.23
N GLN A 125 -6.08 7.66 -5.21
CA GLN A 125 -6.78 8.50 -4.25
C GLN A 125 -6.49 7.98 -2.85
N TRP A 126 -6.29 8.90 -1.90
CA TRP A 126 -5.96 8.52 -0.53
C TRP A 126 -7.18 8.65 0.38
N SER A 127 -7.45 7.62 1.18
CA SER A 127 -8.40 7.69 2.30
C SER A 127 -7.67 8.18 3.54
N ALA A 128 -8.15 9.29 4.11
CA ALA A 128 -7.56 9.87 5.30
C ALA A 128 -8.60 10.53 6.20
N CYS A 129 -8.29 10.58 7.49
CA CYS A 129 -9.05 11.32 8.49
C CYS A 129 -8.19 12.43 9.10
N GLN A 130 -8.82 13.54 9.48
CA GLN A 130 -8.11 14.56 10.26
C GLN A 130 -7.89 14.06 11.68
N VAL A 131 -6.71 14.32 12.23
CA VAL A 131 -6.38 13.97 13.62
C VAL A 131 -6.64 15.16 14.50
N ASN A 132 -7.39 14.95 15.58
CA ASN A 132 -7.60 15.97 16.58
C ASN A 132 -6.29 16.24 17.35
N PRO A 133 -5.79 17.49 17.38
CA PRO A 133 -4.48 17.81 17.96
C PRO A 133 -4.42 17.67 19.50
N TYR A 134 -5.57 17.57 20.16
CA TYR A 134 -5.65 17.45 21.62
C TYR A 134 -5.91 16.02 22.08
N THR A 135 -6.76 15.28 21.36
CA THR A 135 -7.09 13.90 21.73
C THR A 135 -6.20 12.86 21.04
N MET A 136 -5.48 13.25 19.98
CA MET A 136 -4.67 12.38 19.13
C MET A 136 -5.48 11.24 18.50
N LYS A 137 -6.78 11.48 18.26
CA LYS A 137 -7.70 10.54 17.63
C LYS A 137 -8.16 11.05 16.29
N ASP A 138 -8.46 10.12 15.39
CA ASP A 138 -9.12 10.41 14.13
C ASP A 138 -10.50 11.02 14.40
N MET A 139 -10.85 12.02 13.59
CA MET A 139 -12.11 12.76 13.66
C MET A 139 -13.20 12.16 12.77
#